data_AF-A0A9E4DZA7-F1
#
_entry.id   AF-A0A9E4DZA7-F1
#
_cell.length_a   1.000
_cell.length_b   1.000
_cell.length_c   1.000
_cell.angle_alpha   90.00
_cell.angle_beta   90.00
_cell.angle_gamma   90.00
#
_symmetry.space_group_name_H-M   'P 1'
#
loop_
_entity.id
_entity.type
_entity.pdbx_description
1 polymer ?
#
loop_
_entity_poly.entity_id
_entity_poly.type
_entity_poly.pdbx_seq_one_letter_code
_entity_poly.pdbx_strand_id
1 'polypeptide(L)'
;MKTVISTKGQLVLPAELRRRDGVAPGEEFEIERLGPGVYRLARAGAPVNLGLADLLLACPERGWFVPVPTESTADLEGPGFSEPDDQIPG
;
A
#
# COMPACT_ATOMS: atom_id res chain seq x y z
N MET A 1 31.51 -12.82 -1.99
CA MET A 1 30.28 -13.58 -1.66
C MET A 1 29.53 -13.85 -2.95
N LYS A 2 28.88 -15.00 -3.10
CA LYS A 2 28.17 -15.39 -4.34
C LYS A 2 26.79 -15.91 -3.99
N THR A 3 25.84 -15.65 -4.88
CA THR A 3 24.47 -16.16 -4.79
C THR A 3 24.14 -16.82 -6.11
N VAL A 4 23.15 -17.69 -6.11
CA VAL A 4 22.63 -18.33 -7.32
C VAL A 4 21.29 -17.71 -7.68
N ILE A 5 21.01 -17.61 -8.97
CA ILE A 5 19.67 -17.30 -9.44
C ILE A 5 18.78 -18.51 -9.11
N SER A 6 17.66 -18.27 -8.46
CA SER A 6 16.69 -19.33 -8.20
C SER A 6 16.02 -19.79 -9.49
N THR A 7 15.34 -20.93 -9.45
CA THR A 7 14.51 -21.41 -10.58
C THR A 7 13.43 -20.43 -11.00
N LYS A 8 13.02 -19.52 -10.10
CA LYS A 8 12.07 -18.43 -10.37
C LYS A 8 12.75 -17.15 -10.90
N GLY A 9 14.06 -17.19 -11.18
CA GLY A 9 14.84 -16.04 -11.66
C GLY A 9 15.18 -15.01 -10.59
N GLN A 10 14.95 -15.30 -9.31
CA GLN A 10 15.24 -14.37 -8.22
C GLN A 10 16.72 -14.45 -7.79
N LEU A 11 17.36 -13.30 -7.63
CA LEU A 11 18.67 -13.18 -6.99
C LEU A 11 18.48 -12.89 -5.50
N VAL A 12 18.86 -13.83 -4.63
CA VAL A 12 18.71 -13.64 -3.18
C VAL A 12 19.87 -12.81 -2.65
N LEU A 13 19.58 -11.69 -2.00
CA LEU A 13 20.60 -10.89 -1.32
C LEU A 13 21.03 -11.60 0.00
N PRO A 14 22.33 -11.90 0.18
CA PRO A 14 22.84 -12.54 1.40
C PRO A 14 22.42 -11.81 2.67
N ALA A 15 22.18 -12.56 3.74
CA ALA A 15 21.72 -12.00 5.01
C ALA A 15 22.73 -11.00 5.59
N GLU A 16 24.02 -11.20 5.36
CA GLU A 16 25.09 -10.33 5.83
C GLU A 16 25.00 -8.94 5.19
N LEU A 17 24.72 -8.87 3.88
CA LEU A 17 24.52 -7.59 3.18
C LEU A 17 23.22 -6.93 3.65
N ARG A 18 22.13 -7.70 3.78
CA ARG A 18 20.86 -7.16 4.29
C ARG A 18 21.01 -6.54 5.68
N ARG A 19 21.71 -7.20 6.60
CA ARG A 19 21.96 -6.68 7.96
C ARG A 19 22.85 -5.46 7.97
N ARG A 20 23.95 -5.49 7.21
CA ARG A 20 24.92 -4.38 7.17
C ARG A 20 24.32 -3.12 6.55
N ASP A 21 23.53 -3.29 5.50
CA ASP A 21 23.02 -2.17 4.70
C ASP A 21 21.56 -1.82 5.09
N GLY A 22 21.01 -2.47 6.13
CA GLY A 22 19.69 -2.18 6.70
C GLY A 22 18.52 -2.44 5.75
N VAL A 23 18.64 -3.45 4.88
CA VAL A 23 17.64 -3.75 3.85
C VAL A 23 16.51 -4.60 4.44
N ALA A 24 15.32 -4.02 4.51
CA ALA A 24 14.10 -4.69 4.92
C ALA A 24 13.42 -5.44 3.76
N PRO A 25 12.61 -6.49 4.05
CA PRO A 25 11.74 -7.11 3.05
C PRO A 25 10.75 -6.09 2.47
N GLY A 26 10.50 -6.15 1.17
CA GLY A 26 9.58 -5.24 0.47
C GLY A 26 10.23 -3.97 -0.07
N GLU A 27 11.53 -3.76 0.18
CA GLU A 27 12.26 -2.66 -0.44
C GLU A 27 12.51 -2.90 -1.93
N GLU A 28 12.38 -1.83 -2.70
CA GLU A 28 12.57 -1.84 -4.14
C GLU A 28 14.02 -1.52 -4.51
N PHE A 29 14.50 -2.18 -5.56
CA PHE A 29 15.82 -1.95 -6.12
C PHE A 29 15.69 -1.72 -7.62
N GLU A 30 16.34 -0.67 -8.10
CA GLU A 30 16.59 -0.45 -9.51
C GLU A 30 17.73 -1.37 -9.96
N ILE A 31 17.54 -2.01 -11.11
CA ILE A 31 18.55 -2.88 -11.72
C ILE A 31 19.02 -2.22 -13.02
N GLU A 32 20.32 -1.98 -13.10
CA GLU A 32 20.96 -1.42 -14.29
C GLU A 32 22.03 -2.38 -14.82
N ARG A 33 22.10 -2.54 -16.14
CA ARG A 33 23.15 -3.32 -16.81
C ARG A 33 24.31 -2.40 -17.20
N LEU A 34 25.45 -2.55 -16.53
CA LEU A 34 26.67 -1.78 -16.82
C LEU A 34 27.52 -2.41 -17.92
N GLY A 35 27.36 -3.71 -18.18
CA GLY A 35 28.11 -4.42 -19.22
C GLY A 35 27.76 -5.91 -19.30
N PRO A 36 28.50 -6.69 -20.11
CA PRO A 36 28.33 -8.15 -20.18
C PRO A 36 28.55 -8.80 -18.81
N GLY A 37 27.48 -9.37 -18.23
CA GLY A 37 27.52 -10.04 -16.93
C GLY A 37 27.63 -9.11 -15.71
N VAL A 38 27.63 -7.78 -15.91
CA VAL A 38 27.77 -6.80 -14.82
C VAL A 38 26.45 -6.04 -14.66
N TYR A 39 25.86 -6.19 -13.48
CA TYR A 39 24.61 -5.56 -13.10
C TYR A 39 24.80 -4.78 -11.80
N ARG A 40 24.22 -3.59 -11.73
CA ARG A 40 24.16 -2.75 -10.53
C ARG A 40 22.76 -2.85 -9.96
N LEU A 41 22.68 -3.21 -8.67
CA LEU A 41 21.47 -3.04 -7.88
C LEU A 41 21.62 -1.76 -7.07
N ALA A 42 20.73 -0.79 -7.29
CA ALA A 42 20.65 0.43 -6.52
C ALA A 42 19.31 0.42 -5.76
N ARG A 43 19.29 0.82 -4.49
CA ARG A 43 18.05 0.95 -3.75
C ARG A 43 17.20 2.03 -4.44
N ALA A 44 16.01 1.67 -4.91
CA ALA A 44 15.06 2.66 -5.38
C ALA A 44 14.72 3.55 -4.18
N GLY A 45 14.62 4.87 -4.38
CA GLY A 45 14.50 5.85 -3.31
C GLY A 45 13.51 5.43 -2.21
N ALA A 46 13.76 5.87 -0.96
CA ALA A 46 12.93 5.53 0.20
C ALA A 46 11.44 5.54 -0.21
N PRO A 47 10.65 4.50 0.17
CA PRO A 47 9.26 4.44 -0.26
C PRO A 47 8.64 5.79 0.02
N VAL A 48 7.92 6.34 -0.95
CA VAL A 48 7.37 7.71 -0.89
C VAL A 48 6.58 8.00 0.40
N ASN A 49 6.20 6.93 1.10
CA ASN A 49 5.38 6.89 2.29
C ASN A 49 6.19 6.53 3.56
N LEU A 50 7.52 6.40 3.49
CA LEU A 50 8.37 6.11 4.64
C LEU A 50 8.26 7.29 5.62
N GLY A 51 7.74 7.02 6.82
CA GLY A 51 7.47 8.06 7.81
C GLY A 51 6.15 8.81 7.60
N LEU A 52 5.30 8.46 6.62
CA LEU A 52 3.95 9.03 6.52
C LEU A 52 3.10 8.62 7.72
N ALA A 53 3.16 7.35 8.11
CA ALA A 53 2.47 6.87 9.32
C ALA A 53 3.01 7.57 10.57
N ASP A 54 4.32 7.73 10.69
CA ASP A 54 4.96 8.45 11.80
C ASP A 54 4.59 9.94 11.80
N LEU A 55 4.42 10.57 10.63
CA LEU A 55 3.99 11.95 10.48
C LEU A 55 2.51 12.14 10.85
N LEU A 56 1.65 11.19 10.46
CA LEU A 56 0.24 11.15 10.89
C LEU A 56 0.14 10.94 12.41
N LEU A 57 1.01 10.12 12.99
CA LEU A 57 1.09 9.86 14.43
C LEU A 57 1.76 10.99 15.23
N ALA A 58 2.62 11.78 14.60
CA ALA A 58 3.26 12.95 15.18
C ALA A 58 2.34 14.18 15.24
N CYS A 59 1.08 14.05 14.84
CA CYS A 59 0.07 15.09 15.01
C CYS A 59 0.01 15.49 16.51
N PRO A 60 0.33 16.75 16.86
CA PRO A 60 0.52 17.16 18.25
C PRO A 60 -0.77 17.18 19.08
N GLU A 61 -1.94 17.12 18.42
CA GLU A 61 -3.24 17.07 19.08
C GLU A 61 -3.79 15.63 19.14
N ARG A 62 -3.82 15.07 20.36
CA ARG A 62 -4.57 13.83 20.63
C ARG A 62 -6.06 14.14 20.60
N GLY A 63 -6.82 13.41 19.77
CA GLY A 63 -8.29 13.51 19.75
C GLY A 63 -8.88 14.41 18.66
N TRP A 64 -8.08 14.90 17.69
CA TRP A 64 -8.58 15.59 16.50
C TRP A 64 -9.60 14.74 15.71
N PHE A 65 -9.39 13.43 15.67
CA PHE A 65 -10.31 12.52 14.98
C PHE A 65 -11.62 12.40 15.77
N VAL A 66 -12.61 13.16 15.35
CA VAL A 66 -14.01 12.99 15.80
C VAL A 66 -14.68 12.06 14.78
N PRO A 67 -15.15 10.87 15.19
CA PRO A 67 -15.96 10.05 14.31
C PRO A 67 -17.20 10.86 13.92
N VAL A 68 -17.33 11.15 12.62
CA VAL A 68 -18.57 11.70 12.09
C VAL A 68 -19.67 10.67 12.30
N PRO A 69 -20.85 11.05 12.80
CA PRO A 69 -22.02 10.19 12.78
C PRO A 69 -22.20 9.73 11.34
N THR A 70 -21.97 8.44 11.11
CA THR A 70 -22.14 7.87 9.78
C THR A 70 -23.63 7.66 9.62
N GLU A 71 -24.32 8.63 9.03
CA GLU A 71 -25.63 8.35 8.45
C GLU A 71 -25.39 7.38 7.30
N SER A 72 -25.86 6.15 7.50
CA SER A 72 -25.83 5.14 6.45
C SER A 72 -26.83 5.56 5.38
N THR A 73 -26.62 5.18 4.12
CA THR A 73 -27.63 5.40 3.07
C THR A 73 -28.97 4.72 3.38
N ALA A 74 -29.00 3.82 4.38
CA ALA A 74 -30.20 3.22 4.95
C ALA A 74 -31.04 4.18 5.83
N ASP A 75 -30.45 5.27 6.35
CA ASP A 75 -31.12 6.25 7.22
C ASP A 75 -31.78 7.39 6.41
N LEU A 76 -31.48 7.46 5.11
CA LEU A 76 -32.23 8.29 4.18
C LEU A 76 -33.56 7.59 3.91
N GLU A 77 -34.62 8.00 4.62
CA GLU A 77 -35.97 7.80 4.13
C GLU A 77 -36.07 8.49 2.76
N GLY A 78 -35.88 7.71 1.69
CA GLY A 78 -36.19 8.17 0.35
C GLY A 78 -37.64 8.67 0.34
N PRO A 79 -37.97 9.73 -0.42
CA PRO A 79 -39.36 10.16 -0.55
C PRO A 79 -40.17 8.94 -0.96
N GLY A 80 -41.16 8.60 -0.12
CA GLY A 80 -41.98 7.40 -0.29
C GLY A 80 -42.39 7.27 -1.74
N PHE A 81 -41.85 6.25 -2.41
CA PHE A 81 -42.29 5.91 -3.75
C PHE A 81 -43.70 5.37 -3.57
N SER A 82 -44.70 6.23 -3.74
CA SER A 82 -46.10 5.82 -3.80
C SER A 82 -46.20 4.86 -4.99
N GLU A 83 -46.40 3.57 -4.69
CA GLU A 83 -46.80 2.60 -5.71
C GLU A 83 -48.02 3.17 -6.44
N PRO A 84 -48.02 3.19 -7.79
CA PRO A 84 -49.22 3.55 -8.51
C PRO A 84 -50.32 2.54 -8.18
N ASP A 85 -51.50 3.06 -7.86
CA ASP A 85 -52.73 2.29 -7.68
C ASP A 85 -53.03 1.50 -8.97
N ASP A 86 -52.59 0.26 -9.05
CA ASP A 86 -53.06 -0.70 -10.05
C ASP A 86 -54.46 -1.20 -9.64
N GLN A 87 -55.46 -0.34 -9.82
CA GLN A 87 -56.84 -0.78 -9.94
C GLN A 87 -57.04 -1.39 -11.32
N ILE A 88 -56.92 -2.71 -11.40
CA ILE A 88 -57.53 -3.50 -12.48
C ILE A 88 -58.98 -3.82 -12.06
N PRO A 89 -60.01 -3.22 -12.67
CA PRO A 89 -61.36 -3.76 -12.54
C PRO A 89 -61.52 -4.95 -13.50
N GLY A 90 -62.19 -6.00 -13.01
CA GLY A 90 -62.59 -7.17 -13.80
C GLY A 90 -63.76 -6.93 -14.74
#